data_AF-A0A945JQY6-F1
#
_entry.id   AF-A0A945JQY6-F1
#
_cell.length_a   1.000
_cell.length_b   1.000
_cell.length_c   1.000
_cell.angle_alpha   90.00
_cell.angle_beta   90.00
_cell.angle_gamma   90.00
#
_symmetry.space_group_name_H-M   'P 1'
#
loop_
_entity.id
_entity.type
_entity.pdbx_description
1 polymer ?
#
loop_
_entity_poly.entity_id
_entity_poly.type
_entity_poly.pdbx_seq_one_letter_code
_entity_poly.pdbx_strand_id
1 'polypeptide(L)'
;MKRVRASQTLIAILIVNLLGYSGSVSAAGRDVSILGVIGAGKVNTSHIKKSSVTSTKIKIGAVTTGRIAIGAVNSSRIKAGAVREVNLKDDAVTEAKIKNAAVTGSKIKNAAVTGSKLKNGAVTSKKIKNGSIRAQHLNSALMKRIVDLEKKINALQRRPRR
;
A
#
# COMPACT_ATOMS: atom_id res chain seq x y z
N MET A 1 69.11 3.85 -23.42
CA MET A 1 68.24 3.87 -22.21
C MET A 1 66.72 3.97 -22.49
N LYS A 2 66.23 4.81 -23.42
CA LYS A 2 64.76 4.95 -23.65
C LYS A 2 64.06 3.68 -24.15
N ARG A 3 64.70 2.88 -25.01
CA ARG A 3 64.11 1.62 -25.56
C ARG A 3 63.93 0.51 -24.51
N VAL A 4 64.86 0.40 -23.54
CA VAL A 4 64.77 -0.60 -22.46
C VAL A 4 63.64 -0.27 -21.48
N ARG A 5 63.46 1.01 -21.16
CA ARG A 5 62.34 1.45 -20.30
C ARG A 5 60.98 1.19 -20.95
N ALA A 6 60.83 1.50 -22.24
CA ALA A 6 59.59 1.23 -22.97
C ALA A 6 59.24 -0.28 -23.05
N SER A 7 60.25 -1.14 -23.26
CA SER A 7 60.08 -2.59 -23.29
C SER A 7 59.65 -3.15 -21.92
N GLN A 8 60.24 -2.66 -20.82
CA GLN A 8 59.85 -3.12 -19.49
C GLN A 8 58.45 -2.66 -19.08
N THR A 9 58.04 -1.45 -19.50
CA THR A 9 56.66 -0.97 -19.27
C THR A 9 55.63 -1.81 -20.03
N LEU A 10 55.91 -2.17 -21.29
CA LEU A 10 55.01 -3.03 -22.07
C LEU A 10 54.89 -4.44 -21.48
N ILE A 11 56.02 -5.02 -21.05
CA ILE A 11 56.06 -6.34 -20.40
C ILE A 11 55.29 -6.31 -19.07
N ALA A 12 55.45 -5.26 -18.27
CA ALA A 12 54.72 -5.11 -17.01
C ALA A 12 53.20 -5.01 -17.24
N ILE A 13 52.74 -4.25 -18.24
CA ILE A 13 51.31 -4.15 -18.59
C ILE A 13 50.77 -5.51 -19.07
N LEU A 14 51.54 -6.23 -19.89
CA LEU A 14 51.16 -7.56 -20.39
C LEU A 14 51.02 -8.59 -19.26
N ILE A 15 51.94 -8.59 -18.28
CA ILE A 15 51.90 -9.48 -17.11
C ILE A 15 50.68 -9.22 -16.24
N VAL A 16 50.34 -7.95 -15.99
CA VAL A 16 49.18 -7.58 -15.19
C VAL A 16 47.87 -8.01 -15.86
N ASN A 17 47.78 -7.87 -17.19
CA ASN A 17 46.63 -8.35 -17.98
C ASN A 17 46.51 -9.89 -17.96
N LEU A 18 47.62 -10.62 -18.04
CA LEU A 18 47.63 -12.09 -18.10
C LEU A 18 47.34 -12.75 -16.74
N LEU A 19 47.70 -12.09 -15.63
CA LEU A 19 47.47 -12.57 -14.26
C LEU A 19 46.08 -12.24 -13.70
N GLY A 20 45.18 -11.65 -14.50
CA GLY A 20 43.80 -11.34 -14.07
C GLY A 20 43.72 -10.29 -12.95
N TYR A 21 44.74 -9.45 -12.83
CA TYR A 21 44.82 -8.44 -11.77
C TYR A 21 43.84 -7.30 -12.06
N SER A 22 42.84 -7.13 -11.21
CA SER A 22 41.90 -6.01 -11.28
C SER A 22 42.42 -4.86 -10.42
N GLY A 23 43.10 -3.89 -11.04
CA GLY A 23 43.61 -2.70 -10.35
C GLY A 23 44.07 -1.63 -11.33
N SER A 24 44.33 -0.43 -10.82
CA SER A 24 44.91 0.68 -11.60
C SER A 24 46.43 0.56 -11.58
N VAL A 25 47.08 0.53 -12.74
CA VAL A 25 48.54 0.69 -12.83
C VAL A 25 48.82 2.13 -13.25
N SER A 26 49.40 2.93 -12.36
CA SER A 26 49.83 4.29 -12.70
C SER A 26 51.15 4.21 -13.45
N ALA A 27 51.10 4.40 -14.77
CA ALA A 27 52.28 4.59 -15.61
C ALA A 27 52.29 6.04 -16.11
N ALA A 28 53.29 6.82 -15.67
CA ALA A 28 53.56 8.17 -16.15
C ALA A 28 52.37 9.16 -16.07
N GLY A 29 51.58 9.12 -14.99
CA GLY A 29 50.53 10.11 -14.73
C GLY A 29 49.26 9.97 -15.59
N ARG A 30 49.13 8.89 -16.36
CA ARG A 30 47.88 8.52 -17.02
C ARG A 30 47.31 7.32 -16.30
N ASP A 31 46.13 7.46 -15.72
CA ASP A 31 45.38 6.32 -15.19
C ASP A 31 44.96 5.44 -16.38
N VAL A 32 45.79 4.44 -16.70
CA VAL A 32 45.45 3.44 -17.70
C VAL A 32 44.49 2.48 -17.02
N SER A 33 43.20 2.65 -17.30
CA SER A 33 42.19 1.64 -16.99
C SER A 33 42.54 0.40 -17.80
N ILE A 34 43.16 -0.59 -17.16
CA ILE A 34 43.19 -1.94 -17.70
C ILE A 34 41.73 -2.31 -17.97
N LEU A 35 41.45 -2.78 -19.20
CA LEU A 35 40.14 -3.27 -19.65
C LEU A 35 39.75 -4.50 -18.81
N GLY A 36 39.51 -4.30 -17.53
CA GLY A 36 38.93 -5.25 -16.61
C GLY A 36 37.47 -5.35 -16.98
N VAL A 37 37.17 -6.30 -17.87
CA VAL A 37 35.80 -6.80 -18.03
C VAL A 37 35.41 -7.30 -16.64
N ILE A 38 34.59 -6.53 -15.92
CA ILE A 38 34.13 -6.93 -14.60
C ILE A 38 33.22 -8.14 -14.82
N GLY A 39 33.77 -9.33 -14.60
CA GLY A 39 33.04 -10.58 -14.76
C GLY A 39 31.81 -10.66 -13.85
N ALA A 40 30.83 -11.49 -14.24
CA ALA A 40 29.64 -11.73 -13.43
C ALA A 40 30.03 -12.17 -12.00
N GLY A 41 29.40 -11.54 -11.00
CA GLY A 41 29.66 -11.84 -9.57
C GLY A 41 30.93 -11.22 -8.99
N LYS A 42 31.75 -10.48 -9.75
CA LYS A 42 32.95 -9.81 -9.21
C LYS A 42 32.64 -8.53 -8.44
N VAL A 43 31.52 -7.86 -8.73
CA VAL A 43 31.07 -6.69 -7.95
C VAL A 43 30.47 -7.15 -6.62
N ASN A 44 31.04 -6.68 -5.52
CA ASN A 44 30.53 -6.86 -4.16
C ASN A 44 30.37 -5.49 -3.47
N THR A 45 29.99 -5.49 -2.18
CA THR A 45 29.71 -4.26 -1.44
C THR A 45 30.91 -3.31 -1.30
N SER A 46 32.16 -3.79 -1.31
CA SER A 46 33.34 -2.91 -1.21
C SER A 46 33.59 -2.10 -2.48
N HIS A 47 33.07 -2.56 -3.62
CA HIS A 47 33.16 -1.86 -4.91
C HIS A 47 32.12 -0.74 -5.05
N ILE A 48 31.06 -0.75 -4.22
CA ILE A 48 29.95 0.19 -4.30
C ILE A 48 30.04 1.17 -3.13
N LYS A 49 30.49 2.39 -3.41
CA LYS A 49 30.52 3.46 -2.40
C LYS A 49 29.11 3.73 -1.85
N LYS A 50 29.01 4.07 -0.56
CA LYS A 50 27.74 4.44 0.08
C LYS A 50 27.05 5.56 -0.71
N SER A 51 25.74 5.46 -0.91
CA SER A 51 24.92 6.42 -1.66
C SER A 51 25.28 6.61 -3.15
N SER A 52 26.19 5.81 -3.71
CA SER A 52 26.56 5.93 -5.12
C SER A 52 25.45 5.49 -6.07
N VAL A 53 24.62 4.53 -5.67
CA VAL A 53 23.43 4.09 -6.41
C VAL A 53 22.26 5.00 -6.08
N THR A 54 22.08 6.03 -6.90
CA THR A 54 20.96 6.99 -6.82
C THR A 54 19.76 6.50 -7.63
N SER A 55 18.58 7.07 -7.40
CA SER A 55 17.36 6.73 -8.15
C SER A 55 17.54 6.86 -9.67
N THR A 56 18.27 7.88 -10.12
CA THR A 56 18.60 8.12 -11.54
C THR A 56 19.46 7.03 -12.19
N LYS A 57 20.23 6.27 -11.39
CA LYS A 57 21.05 5.15 -11.87
C LYS A 57 20.27 3.84 -11.95
N ILE A 58 19.05 3.80 -11.41
CA ILE A 58 18.18 2.63 -11.44
C ILE A 58 17.10 2.88 -12.50
N LYS A 59 17.17 2.16 -13.62
CA LYS A 59 16.12 2.22 -14.63
C LYS A 59 14.77 1.78 -14.05
N ILE A 60 13.69 2.40 -14.50
CA ILE A 60 12.32 1.98 -14.17
C ILE A 60 12.14 0.51 -14.52
N GLY A 61 11.63 -0.28 -13.56
CA GLY A 61 11.43 -1.73 -13.71
C GLY A 61 12.69 -2.59 -13.53
N ALA A 62 13.87 -2.00 -13.28
CA ALA A 62 15.10 -2.79 -13.08
C ALA A 62 15.06 -3.66 -11.81
N VAL A 63 14.33 -3.23 -10.78
CA VAL A 63 14.10 -4.02 -9.56
C VAL A 63 12.74 -4.70 -9.67
N THR A 64 12.74 -5.99 -9.99
CA THR A 64 11.53 -6.82 -10.05
C THR A 64 11.19 -7.40 -8.68
N THR A 65 9.97 -7.90 -8.50
CA THR A 65 9.46 -8.44 -7.22
C THR A 65 10.36 -9.54 -6.65
N GLY A 66 10.87 -10.44 -7.50
CA GLY A 66 11.78 -11.51 -7.07
C GLY A 66 13.16 -11.03 -6.61
N ARG A 67 13.50 -9.75 -6.80
CA ARG A 67 14.77 -9.15 -6.32
C ARG A 67 14.61 -8.42 -4.99
N ILE A 68 13.39 -8.36 -4.45
CA ILE A 68 13.10 -7.75 -3.15
C ILE A 68 12.85 -8.89 -2.17
N ALA A 69 13.71 -9.01 -1.15
CA ALA A 69 13.51 -10.00 -0.10
C ALA A 69 12.22 -9.74 0.67
N ILE A 70 11.58 -10.81 1.17
CA ILE A 70 10.37 -10.72 2.00
C ILE A 70 10.70 -9.87 3.24
N GLY A 71 9.86 -8.86 3.51
CA GLY A 71 10.04 -7.95 4.64
C GLY A 71 11.07 -6.83 4.44
N ALA A 72 11.80 -6.79 3.31
CA ALA A 72 12.78 -5.73 3.03
C ALA A 72 12.14 -4.33 2.96
N VAL A 73 10.89 -4.24 2.50
CA VAL A 73 10.07 -3.03 2.53
C VAL A 73 9.05 -3.15 3.65
N ASN A 74 9.36 -2.58 4.80
CA ASN A 74 8.45 -2.50 5.95
C ASN A 74 7.77 -1.12 6.03
N SER A 75 6.88 -0.94 7.01
CA SER A 75 6.08 0.29 7.15
C SER A 75 6.93 1.55 7.30
N SER A 76 8.12 1.49 7.91
CA SER A 76 8.99 2.68 8.06
C SER A 76 9.67 3.10 6.76
N ARG A 77 9.68 2.24 5.74
CA ARG A 77 10.19 2.54 4.40
C ARG A 77 9.11 3.09 3.45
N ILE A 78 7.84 3.03 3.85
CA ILE A 78 6.71 3.50 3.04
C ILE A 78 6.26 4.85 3.59
N LYS A 79 6.39 5.90 2.77
CA LYS A 79 5.91 7.23 3.15
C LYS A 79 4.38 7.25 3.25
N ALA A 80 3.84 8.10 4.14
CA ALA A 80 2.41 8.35 4.21
C ALA A 80 1.87 8.79 2.84
N GLY A 81 0.76 8.17 2.40
CA GLY A 81 0.15 8.44 1.09
C GLY A 81 0.87 7.82 -0.12
N ALA A 82 1.98 7.09 0.06
CA ALA A 82 2.70 6.47 -1.05
C ALA A 82 1.90 5.32 -1.71
N VAL A 83 1.03 4.65 -0.94
CA VAL A 83 0.13 3.62 -1.44
C VAL A 83 -1.18 4.28 -1.86
N ARG A 84 -1.48 4.23 -3.15
CA ARG A 84 -2.72 4.72 -3.78
C ARG A 84 -3.58 3.54 -4.21
N GLU A 85 -4.82 3.84 -4.61
CA GLU A 85 -5.78 2.84 -5.10
C GLU A 85 -5.21 1.97 -6.22
N VAL A 86 -4.53 2.56 -7.21
CA VAL A 86 -3.88 1.84 -8.32
C VAL A 86 -2.80 0.84 -7.88
N ASN A 87 -2.27 0.95 -6.66
CA ASN A 87 -1.29 0.02 -6.12
C ASN A 87 -1.93 -1.22 -5.49
N LEU A 88 -3.23 -1.18 -5.20
CA LEU A 88 -3.99 -2.29 -4.64
C LEU A 88 -4.70 -3.00 -5.78
N LYS A 89 -4.41 -4.28 -5.96
CA LYS A 89 -5.20 -5.15 -6.83
C LYS A 89 -6.60 -5.35 -6.23
N ASP A 90 -7.53 -5.74 -7.09
CA ASP A 90 -8.83 -6.25 -6.63
C ASP A 90 -8.63 -7.36 -5.60
N ASP A 91 -9.47 -7.33 -4.56
CA ASP A 91 -9.42 -8.25 -3.41
C ASP A 91 -8.10 -8.26 -2.61
N ALA A 92 -7.21 -7.29 -2.84
CA ALA A 92 -5.95 -7.20 -2.08
C ALA A 92 -6.20 -6.97 -0.58
N VAL A 93 -7.32 -6.36 -0.18
CA VAL A 93 -7.71 -6.15 1.21
C VAL A 93 -8.81 -7.14 1.58
N THR A 94 -8.40 -8.31 2.06
CA THR A 94 -9.30 -9.36 2.54
C THR A 94 -9.76 -9.11 3.98
N GLU A 95 -10.80 -9.81 4.42
CA GLU A 95 -11.32 -9.72 5.80
C GLU A 95 -10.22 -9.98 6.84
N ALA A 96 -9.37 -10.98 6.63
CA ALA A 96 -8.26 -11.30 7.55
C ALA A 96 -7.24 -10.15 7.72
N LYS A 97 -7.17 -9.20 6.79
CA LYS A 97 -6.30 -8.01 6.88
C LYS A 97 -6.97 -6.85 7.63
N ILE A 98 -8.29 -6.90 7.82
CA ILE A 98 -9.07 -5.90 8.55
C ILE A 98 -9.26 -6.38 9.98
N LYS A 99 -8.58 -5.74 10.93
CA LYS A 99 -8.76 -6.06 12.36
C LYS A 99 -10.20 -5.77 12.81
N ASN A 100 -10.67 -6.52 13.82
CA ASN A 100 -11.93 -6.24 14.48
C ASN A 100 -12.00 -4.77 14.94
N ALA A 101 -13.15 -4.14 14.71
CA ALA A 101 -13.40 -2.72 14.97
C ALA A 101 -12.47 -1.73 14.24
N ALA A 102 -11.71 -2.17 13.22
CA ALA A 102 -10.87 -1.26 12.45
C ALA A 102 -11.69 -0.22 11.67
N VAL A 103 -12.91 -0.55 11.22
CA VAL A 103 -13.81 0.38 10.54
C VAL A 103 -14.78 0.98 11.57
N THR A 104 -14.40 2.13 12.13
CA THR A 104 -15.23 2.90 13.08
C THR A 104 -16.28 3.73 12.35
N GLY A 105 -17.32 4.17 13.08
CA GLY A 105 -18.36 5.03 12.50
C GLY A 105 -17.81 6.31 11.84
N SER A 106 -16.75 6.91 12.42
CA SER A 106 -16.06 8.08 11.84
C SER A 106 -15.38 7.82 10.49
N LYS A 107 -15.07 6.57 10.16
CA LYS A 107 -14.49 6.18 8.86
C LYS A 107 -15.56 5.95 7.80
N ILE A 108 -16.83 5.85 8.21
CA ILE A 108 -17.97 5.67 7.32
C ILE A 108 -18.56 7.06 7.05
N LYS A 109 -18.52 7.48 5.79
CA LYS A 109 -19.13 8.76 5.39
C LYS A 109 -20.64 8.75 5.66
N ASN A 110 -21.20 9.93 5.93
CA ASN A 110 -22.65 10.11 6.03
C ASN A 110 -23.35 9.57 4.77
N ALA A 111 -24.49 8.90 4.96
CA ALA A 111 -25.26 8.24 3.91
C ALA A 111 -24.52 7.14 3.11
N ALA A 112 -23.31 6.73 3.53
CA ALA A 112 -22.59 5.65 2.84
C ALA A 112 -23.30 4.30 2.94
N VAL A 113 -24.06 4.06 4.01
CA VAL A 113 -24.91 2.86 4.19
C VAL A 113 -26.34 3.21 3.78
N THR A 114 -26.69 2.85 2.54
CA THR A 114 -28.03 3.03 1.98
C THR A 114 -28.91 1.81 2.26
N GLY A 115 -30.23 1.95 2.10
CA GLY A 115 -31.16 0.82 2.23
C GLY A 115 -30.81 -0.38 1.36
N SER A 116 -30.33 -0.14 0.13
CA SER A 116 -29.87 -1.20 -0.80
C SER A 116 -28.63 -1.96 -0.33
N LYS A 117 -27.83 -1.39 0.59
CA LYS A 117 -26.66 -2.05 1.19
C LYS A 117 -27.03 -2.88 2.42
N LEU A 118 -28.26 -2.76 2.91
CA LEU A 118 -28.77 -3.53 4.04
C LEU A 118 -29.62 -4.68 3.51
N LYS A 119 -29.23 -5.91 3.84
CA LYS A 119 -30.06 -7.09 3.56
C LYS A 119 -31.34 -7.05 4.41
N ASN A 120 -32.40 -7.71 3.95
CA ASN A 120 -33.61 -7.91 4.73
C ASN A 120 -33.27 -8.56 6.08
N GLY A 121 -33.77 -7.97 7.17
CA GLY A 121 -33.48 -8.44 8.53
C GLY A 121 -32.11 -8.04 9.10
N ALA A 122 -31.28 -7.28 8.37
CA ALA A 122 -29.96 -6.85 8.88
C ALA A 122 -30.07 -5.96 10.14
N VAL A 123 -31.13 -5.16 10.23
CA VAL A 123 -31.44 -4.35 11.42
C VAL A 123 -32.48 -5.10 12.26
N THR A 124 -32.00 -5.83 13.26
CA THR A 124 -32.86 -6.54 14.22
C THR A 124 -33.24 -5.65 15.40
N SER A 125 -34.27 -6.04 16.16
CA SER A 125 -34.71 -5.30 17.36
C SER A 125 -33.57 -5.04 18.36
N LYS A 126 -32.64 -5.99 18.53
CA LYS A 126 -31.44 -5.83 19.38
C LYS A 126 -30.49 -4.72 18.93
N LYS A 127 -30.56 -4.29 17.67
CA LYS A 127 -29.75 -3.21 17.09
C LYS A 127 -30.43 -1.83 17.21
N ILE A 128 -31.71 -1.80 17.58
CA ILE A 128 -32.50 -0.57 17.71
C ILE A 128 -32.57 -0.22 19.19
N LYS A 129 -32.12 0.99 19.56
CA LYS A 129 -32.24 1.47 20.93
C LYS A 129 -33.71 1.69 21.29
N ASN A 130 -34.13 1.27 22.48
CA ASN A 130 -35.48 1.54 22.99
C ASN A 130 -35.81 3.04 22.94
N GLY A 131 -37.01 3.37 22.45
CA GLY A 131 -37.49 4.76 22.30
C GLY A 131 -36.87 5.56 21.15
N SER A 132 -35.96 4.97 20.35
CA SER A 132 -35.39 5.67 19.17
C SER A 132 -36.38 5.79 18.01
N ILE A 133 -37.36 4.89 17.92
CA ILE A 133 -38.47 4.98 16.98
C ILE A 133 -39.57 5.83 17.61
N ARG A 134 -39.81 7.00 17.02
CA ARG A 134 -40.85 7.95 17.42
C ARG A 134 -42.00 7.93 16.41
N ALA A 135 -43.14 8.52 16.77
CA ALA A 135 -44.31 8.60 15.89
C ALA A 135 -43.98 9.10 14.47
N GLN A 136 -43.07 10.07 14.35
CA GLN A 136 -42.60 10.62 13.07
C GLN A 136 -41.85 9.61 12.17
N HIS A 137 -41.36 8.50 12.72
CA HIS A 137 -40.69 7.43 11.98
C HIS A 137 -41.68 6.35 11.49
N LEU A 138 -42.93 6.38 11.95
CA LEU A 138 -43.98 5.45 11.54
C LEU A 138 -44.72 5.99 10.32
N ASN A 139 -45.33 5.07 9.57
CA ASN A 139 -46.13 5.43 8.42
C ASN A 139 -47.27 6.38 8.83
N SER A 140 -47.37 7.52 8.15
CA SER A 140 -48.36 8.57 8.48
C SER A 140 -49.81 8.11 8.29
N ALA A 141 -50.09 7.19 7.36
CA ALA A 141 -51.41 6.62 7.16
C ALA A 141 -51.84 5.74 8.34
N LEU A 142 -50.91 4.97 8.91
CA LEU A 142 -51.17 4.19 10.13
C LEU A 142 -51.45 5.11 11.31
N MET A 143 -50.68 6.20 11.47
CA MET A 143 -50.92 7.18 12.53
C MET A 143 -52.29 7.86 12.41
N LYS A 144 -52.70 8.25 11.20
CA LYS A 144 -54.06 8.79 10.95
C LYS A 144 -55.14 7.78 11.33
N ARG A 145 -54.94 6.51 10.95
CA ARG A 145 -55.90 5.45 11.25
C ARG A 145 -56.07 5.25 12.75
N ILE A 146 -54.98 5.33 13.53
CA ILE A 146 -55.04 5.24 15.00
C ILE A 146 -55.87 6.39 15.56
N VAL A 147 -55.61 7.63 15.16
CA VAL A 147 -56.35 8.82 15.63
C VAL A 147 -57.85 8.73 15.29
N ASP A 148 -58.19 8.26 14.09
CA ASP A 148 -59.59 8.08 13.70
C ASP A 148 -60.28 6.99 14.52
N LEU A 149 -59.57 5.92 14.88
CA LEU A 149 -60.08 4.88 15.76
C LEU A 149 -60.31 5.39 17.17
N GLU A 150 -59.39 6.20 17.71
CA GLU A 150 -59.56 6.85 19.03
C GLU A 150 -60.84 7.71 19.08
N LYS A 151 -61.09 8.51 18.03
CA LYS A 151 -62.31 9.30 17.92
C LYS A 151 -63.57 8.43 17.90
N LYS A 152 -63.56 7.34 17.13
CA LYS A 152 -64.70 6.41 17.04
C LYS A 152 -64.98 5.72 18.38
N ILE A 153 -63.94 5.28 19.09
CA ILE A 153 -64.07 4.66 20.41
C ILE A 153 -64.70 5.64 21.40
N ASN A 154 -64.22 6.88 21.45
CA ASN A 154 -64.76 7.91 22.34
C ASN A 154 -66.23 8.25 22.01
N ALA A 155 -66.61 8.24 20.74
CA ALA A 155 -68.00 8.45 20.32
C ALA A 155 -68.93 7.31 20.77
N LEU A 156 -68.46 6.06 20.75
CA LEU A 156 -69.22 4.90 21.21
C LEU A 156 -69.42 4.90 22.73
N GLN A 157 -68.40 5.30 23.50
CA GLN A 157 -68.48 5.37 24.97
C GLN A 157 -69.44 6.45 25.47
N ARG A 158 -69.69 7.49 24.67
CA ARG A 158 -70.65 8.56 24.99
C ARG A 158 -72.11 8.22 24.66
N ARG A 159 -72.40 7.05 24.09
CA ARG A 159 -73.78 6.62 23.86
C ARG A 159 -74.44 6.29 25.21
N PRO A 160 -75.53 6.98 25.62
CA PRO A 160 -76.20 6.67 26.87
C PRO A 160 -76.72 5.23 26.84
N ARG A 161 -76.50 4.48 27.93
CA ARG A 161 -77.12 3.16 28.15
C ARG A 161 -78.63 3.38 28.22
N ARG A 162 -79.34 3.07 27.13
CA ARG A 162 -80.79 2.85 27.16
C ARG A 162 -81.09 1.53 27.83
#